data_AF-A6NSP3-F1
#
_entry.id   AF-A6NSP3-F1
#
_cell.length_a   1.000
_cell.length_b   1.000
_cell.length_c   1.000
_cell.angle_alpha   90.00
_cell.angle_beta   90.00
_cell.angle_gamma   90.00
#
_symmetry.space_group_name_H-M   'P 1'
#
loop_
_entity.id
_entity.type
_entity.pdbx_description
1 polymer ?
#
loop_
_entity_poly.entity_id
_entity_poly.type
_entity_poly.pdbx_seq_one_letter_code
_entity_poly.pdbx_strand_id
1 'polypeptide(L)'
;MANAEEKAYIEETLNLSNNADLTWTYNADADAWVMSIVSAVAYPELPDQQGVSVCVPGAYVTGIDTDGDGAADVTGADAGEEAISGSLVIDYEAEITSTNGQTYTAATAPVILNTGAAGYGSQNNSLASTTYAADGYINVACGNRGKQDTATDEDGNTYYTGDAPSCLVDQKNAARFVKYNILLGNLPGSVDYMVSTGGSGGGAHAVMFAATSNNPDFYDYEIAAGAVGVYYTEEAATPPLSPSTERRLRSPMEPGAASLTVPLPLWQNQI
;
A
#
# COMPACT_ATOMS: atom_id res chain seq x y z
N MET A 1 5.68 -17.45 -21.83
CA MET A 1 4.37 -17.98 -21.36
C MET A 1 4.21 -17.90 -19.85
N ALA A 2 5.19 -18.27 -19.01
CA ALA A 2 5.08 -18.17 -17.53
C ALA A 2 4.69 -16.77 -17.01
N ASN A 3 5.19 -15.70 -17.63
CA ASN A 3 5.07 -14.34 -17.11
C ASN A 3 3.70 -13.63 -17.25
N ALA A 4 2.86 -14.02 -18.20
CA ALA A 4 1.55 -13.35 -18.39
C ALA A 4 0.49 -13.90 -17.43
N GLU A 5 0.53 -15.20 -17.17
CA GLU A 5 -0.38 -15.88 -16.24
C GLU A 5 -0.06 -15.50 -14.79
N GLU A 6 1.22 -15.45 -14.40
CA GLU A 6 1.65 -14.99 -13.08
C GLU A 6 1.23 -13.53 -12.83
N LYS A 7 1.42 -12.65 -13.82
CA LYS A 7 0.96 -11.27 -13.73
C LYS A 7 -0.57 -11.18 -13.53
N ALA A 8 -1.33 -11.90 -14.34
CA ALA A 8 -2.79 -11.91 -14.25
C ALA A 8 -3.25 -12.42 -12.87
N TYR A 9 -2.60 -13.47 -12.35
CA TYR A 9 -2.87 -13.97 -11.00
C TYR A 9 -2.59 -12.93 -9.93
N ILE A 10 -1.46 -12.21 -9.99
CA ILE A 10 -1.14 -11.16 -9.02
C ILE A 10 -2.18 -10.03 -9.06
N GLU A 11 -2.56 -9.58 -10.26
CA GLU A 11 -3.57 -8.53 -10.45
C GLU A 11 -4.95 -8.97 -9.95
N GLU A 12 -5.34 -10.23 -10.19
CA GLU A 12 -6.61 -10.81 -9.72
C GLU A 12 -6.60 -11.07 -8.20
N THR A 13 -5.48 -11.51 -7.64
CA THR A 13 -5.36 -11.85 -6.21
C THR A 13 -5.35 -10.60 -5.35
N LEU A 14 -4.55 -9.59 -5.72
CA LEU A 14 -4.48 -8.34 -4.96
C LEU A 14 -5.69 -7.45 -5.22
N ASN A 15 -6.20 -7.48 -6.46
CA ASN A 15 -7.37 -6.74 -6.94
C ASN A 15 -7.53 -5.37 -6.30
N LEU A 16 -6.53 -4.50 -6.46
CA LEU A 16 -6.47 -3.24 -5.70
C LEU A 16 -7.72 -2.36 -5.88
N SER A 17 -8.34 -2.40 -7.06
CA SER A 17 -9.56 -1.64 -7.37
C SER A 17 -10.83 -2.22 -6.74
N ASN A 18 -10.83 -3.47 -6.29
CA ASN A 18 -12.00 -4.13 -5.70
C ASN A 18 -11.58 -5.25 -4.75
N ASN A 19 -10.75 -4.92 -3.75
CA ASN A 19 -10.24 -5.89 -2.80
C ASN A 19 -11.35 -6.25 -1.81
N ALA A 20 -11.90 -7.46 -1.93
CA ALA A 20 -13.05 -7.90 -1.13
C ALA A 20 -12.75 -8.07 0.37
N ASP A 21 -11.47 -8.24 0.74
CA ASP A 21 -11.03 -8.37 2.14
C ASP A 21 -10.77 -6.99 2.79
N LEU A 22 -10.73 -5.93 1.98
CA LEU A 22 -10.51 -4.58 2.43
C LEU A 22 -11.82 -4.00 2.99
N THR A 23 -11.75 -3.62 4.26
CA THR A 23 -12.84 -2.96 4.97
C THR A 23 -12.31 -1.76 5.74
N TRP A 24 -13.22 -0.87 6.14
CA TRP A 24 -12.91 0.36 6.85
C TRP A 24 -13.61 0.39 8.20
N THR A 25 -12.90 0.86 9.22
CA THR A 25 -13.48 1.25 10.50
C THR A 25 -13.21 2.74 10.75
N TYR A 26 -14.12 3.42 11.42
CA TYR A 26 -13.98 4.85 11.70
C TYR A 26 -13.64 5.08 13.18
N ASN A 27 -12.64 5.91 13.43
CA ASN A 27 -12.28 6.36 14.77
C ASN A 27 -12.78 7.80 14.97
N ALA A 28 -13.88 7.95 15.70
CA ALA A 28 -14.49 9.26 15.95
C ALA A 28 -13.64 10.20 16.82
N ASP A 29 -12.81 9.67 17.72
CA ASP A 29 -11.95 10.49 18.59
C ASP A 29 -10.80 11.14 17.81
N ALA A 30 -10.28 10.42 16.81
CA ALA A 30 -9.17 10.88 15.99
C ALA A 30 -9.60 11.51 14.65
N ASP A 31 -10.90 11.44 14.31
CA ASP A 31 -11.44 11.77 12.99
C ASP A 31 -10.61 11.06 11.90
N ALA A 32 -10.72 9.73 11.83
CA ALA A 32 -9.88 8.93 10.96
C ALA A 32 -10.54 7.62 10.51
N TRP A 33 -10.30 7.25 9.24
CA TRP A 33 -10.64 5.94 8.69
C TRP A 33 -9.42 5.01 8.76
N VAL A 34 -9.63 3.79 9.24
CA VAL A 34 -8.60 2.76 9.37
C VAL A 34 -8.96 1.56 8.51
N MET A 35 -8.11 1.29 7.53
CA MET A 35 -8.20 0.13 6.64
C MET A 35 -7.91 -1.15 7.45
N SER A 36 -8.67 -2.22 7.20
CA SER A 36 -8.36 -3.55 7.68
C SER A 36 -6.95 -3.98 7.24
N ILE A 37 -6.43 -4.99 7.92
CA ILE A 37 -5.18 -5.63 7.49
C ILE A 37 -5.50 -6.49 6.27
N VAL A 38 -4.85 -6.21 5.15
CA VAL A 38 -4.89 -7.04 3.94
C VAL A 38 -3.47 -7.49 3.57
N SER A 39 -3.35 -8.56 2.77
CA SER A 39 -2.04 -8.99 2.27
C SER A 39 -1.45 -7.93 1.34
N ALA A 40 -0.16 -7.63 1.49
CA ALA A 40 0.55 -6.72 0.59
C ALA A 40 1.05 -7.43 -0.69
N VAL A 41 0.97 -8.76 -0.73
CA VAL A 41 1.56 -9.63 -1.76
C VAL A 41 0.65 -10.81 -2.09
N ALA A 42 0.73 -11.34 -3.31
CA ALA A 42 -0.13 -12.44 -3.76
C ALA A 42 0.31 -13.82 -3.21
N TYR A 43 1.59 -13.99 -2.88
CA TYR A 43 2.16 -15.23 -2.37
C TYR A 43 2.82 -15.02 -1.00
N PRO A 44 2.03 -14.74 0.06
CA PRO A 44 2.59 -14.60 1.40
C PRO A 44 3.07 -15.96 1.91
N GLU A 45 4.34 -16.04 2.25
CA GLU A 45 4.96 -17.18 2.92
C GLU A 45 4.59 -17.21 4.41
N LEU A 46 4.51 -16.04 5.04
CA LEU A 46 4.03 -15.84 6.41
C LEU A 46 2.92 -14.78 6.41
N PRO A 47 1.64 -15.18 6.18
CA PRO A 47 0.51 -14.26 6.04
C PRO A 47 0.36 -13.27 7.20
N ASP A 48 0.63 -13.70 8.43
CA ASP A 48 0.54 -12.87 9.64
C ASP A 48 1.59 -11.74 9.70
N GLN A 49 2.55 -11.72 8.78
CA GLN A 49 3.68 -10.79 8.76
C GLN A 49 3.86 -10.07 7.41
N GLN A 50 3.05 -10.37 6.40
CA GLN A 50 3.18 -9.82 5.04
C GLN A 50 1.95 -9.01 4.62
N GLY A 51 1.35 -8.31 5.58
CA GLY A 51 0.19 -7.46 5.39
C GLY A 51 0.46 -5.97 5.61
N VAL A 52 -0.56 -5.19 5.28
CA VAL A 52 -0.56 -3.72 5.34
C VAL A 52 -1.92 -3.20 5.81
N SER A 53 -1.88 -2.12 6.60
CA SER A 53 -3.03 -1.32 7.01
C SER A 53 -2.69 0.17 6.83
N VAL A 54 -3.70 0.98 6.53
CA VAL A 54 -3.58 2.42 6.27
C VAL A 54 -4.59 3.16 7.12
N CYS A 55 -4.16 4.25 7.74
CA CYS A 55 -5.01 5.22 8.40
C CYS A 55 -5.03 6.51 7.58
N VAL A 56 -6.23 7.01 7.33
CA VAL A 56 -6.52 8.20 6.54
C VAL A 56 -7.26 9.21 7.42
N PRO A 57 -6.87 10.50 7.44
CA PRO A 57 -7.65 11.54 8.09
C PRO A 57 -9.09 11.60 7.56
N GLY A 58 -10.07 11.62 8.46
CA GLY A 58 -11.49 11.61 8.13
C GLY A 58 -11.90 12.81 7.30
N ALA A 59 -11.31 13.99 7.54
CA ALA A 59 -11.57 15.18 6.74
C ALA A 59 -11.25 15.03 5.23
N TYR A 60 -10.37 14.11 4.83
CA TYR A 60 -10.10 13.84 3.40
C TYR A 60 -11.12 12.91 2.75
N VAL A 61 -12.11 12.41 3.49
CA VAL A 61 -13.02 11.35 3.05
C VAL A 61 -14.45 11.75 3.39
N THR A 62 -15.32 11.84 2.39
CA THR A 62 -16.73 12.14 2.61
C THR A 62 -17.49 10.94 3.19
N GLY A 63 -17.04 9.73 2.89
CA GLY A 63 -17.54 8.46 3.44
C GLY A 63 -17.07 7.25 2.63
N ILE A 64 -17.73 6.12 2.85
CA ILE A 64 -17.50 4.87 2.12
C ILE A 64 -18.61 4.69 1.08
N ASP A 65 -18.22 4.45 -0.17
CA ASP A 65 -19.06 3.97 -1.27
C ASP A 65 -19.16 2.43 -1.18
N THR A 66 -20.36 1.93 -0.91
CA THR A 66 -20.61 0.50 -0.67
C THR A 66 -21.21 -0.22 -1.87
N ASP A 67 -21.69 0.50 -2.88
CA ASP A 67 -22.34 -0.07 -4.07
C ASP A 67 -21.63 0.23 -5.40
N GLY A 68 -20.60 1.08 -5.37
CA GLY A 68 -19.75 1.41 -6.50
C GLY A 68 -20.29 2.51 -7.41
N ASP A 69 -21.25 3.31 -6.95
CA ASP A 69 -21.82 4.42 -7.72
C ASP A 69 -20.99 5.73 -7.66
N GLY A 70 -19.95 5.76 -6.82
CA GLY A 70 -19.06 6.90 -6.62
C GLY A 70 -19.55 7.92 -5.59
N ALA A 71 -20.68 7.67 -4.92
CA ALA A 71 -21.20 8.48 -3.82
C ALA A 71 -20.98 7.78 -2.47
N ALA A 72 -20.92 8.57 -1.40
CA ALA A 72 -20.75 8.02 -0.06
C ALA A 72 -22.10 7.53 0.49
N ASP A 73 -22.15 6.26 0.88
CA ASP A 73 -23.31 5.63 1.53
C ASP A 73 -23.21 5.70 3.05
N VAL A 74 -21.99 5.54 3.58
CA VAL A 74 -21.72 5.54 5.02
C VAL A 74 -20.71 6.64 5.35
N THR A 75 -21.17 7.68 6.02
CA THR A 75 -20.28 8.77 6.48
C THR A 75 -19.61 8.41 7.81
N GLY A 76 -18.58 9.17 8.20
CA GLY A 76 -17.97 9.00 9.52
C GLY A 76 -18.95 9.24 10.68
N ALA A 77 -20.02 10.01 10.46
CA ALA A 77 -21.06 10.24 11.46
C ALA A 77 -22.03 9.04 11.60
N ASP A 78 -22.18 8.25 10.54
CA ASP A 78 -23.04 7.06 10.50
C ASP A 78 -22.28 5.78 10.88
N ALA A 79 -20.95 5.81 10.81
CA ALA A 79 -20.08 4.68 11.10
C ALA A 79 -20.18 4.24 12.57
N GLY A 80 -20.46 2.95 12.76
CA GLY A 80 -20.43 2.29 14.07
C GLY A 80 -19.11 1.57 14.34
N GLU A 81 -19.14 0.58 15.23
CA GLU A 81 -17.97 -0.26 15.54
C GLU A 81 -17.70 -1.34 14.47
N GLU A 82 -18.70 -1.64 13.63
CA GLU A 82 -18.62 -2.67 12.60
C GLU A 82 -17.79 -2.20 11.40
N ALA A 83 -17.03 -3.12 10.81
CA ALA A 83 -16.25 -2.86 9.62
C ALA A 83 -17.14 -2.72 8.38
N ILE A 84 -16.85 -1.74 7.54
CA ILE A 84 -17.63 -1.40 6.34
C ILE A 84 -16.84 -1.80 5.09
N SER A 85 -17.42 -2.65 4.25
CA SER A 85 -16.85 -2.96 2.92
C SER A 85 -17.19 -1.85 1.93
N GLY A 86 -16.20 -1.45 1.13
CA GLY A 86 -16.40 -0.42 0.11
C GLY A 86 -15.13 0.40 -0.15
N SER A 87 -15.28 1.41 -0.99
CA SER A 87 -14.20 2.31 -1.40
C SER A 87 -14.32 3.66 -0.71
N LEU A 88 -13.19 4.33 -0.46
CA LEU A 88 -13.22 5.71 0.04
C LEU A 88 -13.74 6.65 -1.03
N VAL A 89 -14.66 7.53 -0.67
CA VAL A 89 -15.00 8.72 -1.46
C VAL A 89 -14.14 9.88 -0.97
N ILE A 90 -13.10 10.20 -1.73
CA ILE A 90 -12.05 11.15 -1.34
C ILE A 90 -12.45 12.58 -1.71
N ASP A 91 -12.40 13.49 -0.74
CA ASP A 91 -12.50 14.93 -0.95
C ASP A 91 -11.10 15.52 -1.19
N TYR A 92 -10.77 15.78 -2.45
CA TYR A 92 -9.48 16.36 -2.84
C TYR A 92 -9.35 17.85 -2.56
N GLU A 93 -10.45 18.54 -2.26
CA GLU A 93 -10.46 19.97 -1.92
C GLU A 93 -10.38 20.18 -0.39
N ALA A 94 -10.56 19.13 0.40
CA ALA A 94 -10.40 19.19 1.84
C ALA A 94 -8.96 19.56 2.23
N GLU A 95 -8.83 20.44 3.23
CA GLU A 95 -7.56 20.93 3.74
C GLU A 95 -7.41 20.64 5.23
N ILE A 96 -6.24 20.14 5.63
CA ILE A 96 -5.82 20.03 7.03
C ILE A 96 -4.56 20.87 7.22
N THR A 97 -4.59 21.76 8.23
CA THR A 97 -3.39 22.50 8.66
C THR A 97 -2.77 21.81 9.86
N SER A 98 -1.60 21.21 9.64
CA SER A 98 -0.84 20.51 10.68
C SER A 98 -0.34 21.45 11.78
N THR A 99 0.07 20.85 12.90
CA THR A 99 0.60 21.57 14.07
C THR A 99 1.84 22.42 13.78
N ASN A 100 2.57 22.15 12.70
CA ASN A 100 3.73 22.95 12.28
C ASN A 100 3.36 24.09 11.30
N GLY A 101 2.07 24.27 10.99
CA GLY A 101 1.55 25.33 10.13
C GLY A 101 1.58 25.02 8.63
N GLN A 102 1.94 23.81 8.20
CA GLN A 102 1.78 23.38 6.82
C GLN A 102 0.35 22.89 6.56
N THR A 103 -0.21 23.27 5.42
CA THR A 103 -1.54 22.85 4.96
C THR A 103 -1.40 21.79 3.88
N TYR A 104 -2.18 20.71 4.00
CA TYR A 104 -2.20 19.60 3.06
C TYR A 104 -3.63 19.32 2.58
N THR A 105 -3.74 18.87 1.34
CA THR A 105 -4.96 18.27 0.78
C THR A 105 -4.83 16.76 0.74
N ALA A 106 -5.93 16.07 0.42
CA ALA A 106 -5.90 14.63 0.15
C ALA A 106 -4.90 14.24 -0.95
N ALA A 107 -4.58 15.12 -1.91
CA ALA A 107 -3.59 14.85 -2.97
C ALA A 107 -2.13 15.12 -2.53
N THR A 108 -1.92 15.95 -1.51
CA THR A 108 -0.58 16.40 -1.11
C THR A 108 -0.15 15.89 0.27
N ALA A 109 -1.01 15.16 0.96
CA ALA A 109 -0.73 14.61 2.28
C ALA A 109 0.52 13.69 2.26
N PRO A 110 1.50 13.93 3.13
CA PRO A 110 2.59 12.99 3.37
C PRO A 110 2.10 11.60 3.77
N VAL A 111 2.82 10.58 3.30
CA VAL A 111 2.53 9.17 3.59
C VAL A 111 3.64 8.61 4.48
N ILE A 112 3.33 8.31 5.73
CA ILE A 112 4.28 7.81 6.72
C ILE A 112 4.28 6.28 6.70
N LEU A 113 5.38 5.68 6.24
CA LEU A 113 5.60 4.23 6.29
C LEU A 113 6.33 3.85 7.59
N ASN A 114 5.65 3.15 8.49
CA ASN A 114 6.25 2.68 9.74
C ASN A 114 6.96 1.34 9.52
N THR A 115 8.29 1.39 9.41
CA THR A 115 9.12 0.19 9.31
C THR A 115 9.34 -0.44 10.68
N GLY A 116 9.04 -1.75 10.77
CA GLY A 116 9.27 -2.60 11.94
C GLY A 116 10.72 -3.07 12.07
N ALA A 117 10.93 -4.32 12.51
CA ALA A 117 12.25 -4.96 12.59
C ALA A 117 13.19 -4.52 13.73
N ALA A 118 12.65 -4.25 14.93
CA ALA A 118 13.47 -4.09 16.12
C ALA A 118 14.38 -5.32 16.32
N GLY A 119 15.70 -5.11 16.41
CA GLY A 119 16.68 -6.19 16.53
C GLY A 119 16.75 -7.14 15.33
N TYR A 120 16.26 -6.70 14.16
CA TYR A 120 16.05 -7.51 12.95
C TYR A 120 15.08 -8.69 13.16
N GLY A 121 14.17 -8.52 14.13
CA GLY A 121 13.08 -9.46 14.41
C GLY A 121 11.87 -9.24 13.51
N SER A 122 10.92 -10.17 13.58
CA SER A 122 9.67 -10.07 12.85
C SER A 122 8.71 -9.08 13.48
N GLN A 123 7.76 -8.64 12.67
CA GLN A 123 6.65 -7.81 13.09
C GLN A 123 5.38 -8.37 12.49
N ASN A 124 4.44 -8.75 13.36
CA ASN A 124 3.11 -9.14 12.91
C ASN A 124 2.38 -7.94 12.33
N ASN A 125 1.45 -8.23 11.43
CA ASN A 125 0.54 -7.24 10.89
C ASN A 125 -0.24 -6.58 12.02
N SER A 126 -0.46 -5.28 11.89
CA SER A 126 -1.23 -4.47 12.84
C SER A 126 -2.03 -3.42 12.09
N LEU A 127 -3.11 -2.96 12.72
CA LEU A 127 -3.85 -1.81 12.24
C LEU A 127 -2.98 -0.56 12.31
N ALA A 128 -3.12 0.33 11.32
CA ALA A 128 -2.46 1.62 11.33
C ALA A 128 -2.95 2.47 12.51
N SER A 129 -2.01 3.10 13.21
CA SER A 129 -2.34 4.05 14.27
C SER A 129 -2.96 5.32 13.69
N THR A 130 -3.88 5.94 14.43
CA THR A 130 -4.51 7.22 14.09
C THR A 130 -3.70 8.44 14.54
N THR A 131 -2.51 8.23 15.13
CA THR A 131 -1.69 9.30 15.74
C THR A 131 -1.41 10.50 14.85
N TYR A 132 -1.35 10.34 13.52
CA TYR A 132 -1.03 11.43 12.60
C TYR A 132 -2.24 12.04 11.87
N ALA A 133 -3.45 11.55 12.15
CA ALA A 133 -4.65 11.99 11.44
C ALA A 133 -4.90 13.50 11.59
N ALA A 134 -4.75 14.02 12.82
CA ALA A 134 -4.92 15.44 13.12
C ALA A 134 -3.88 16.36 12.45
N ASP A 135 -2.71 15.84 12.05
CA ASP A 135 -1.71 16.58 11.28
C ASP A 135 -1.90 16.44 9.76
N GLY A 136 -2.90 15.67 9.33
CA GLY A 136 -3.23 15.47 7.92
C GLY A 136 -2.31 14.50 7.19
N TYR A 137 -1.58 13.64 7.90
CA TYR A 137 -0.73 12.61 7.28
C TYR A 137 -1.45 11.28 7.14
N ILE A 138 -1.15 10.57 6.06
CA ILE A 138 -1.55 9.18 5.87
C ILE A 138 -0.57 8.31 6.63
N ASN A 139 -1.06 7.41 7.48
CA ASN A 139 -0.20 6.55 8.28
C ASN A 139 -0.30 5.10 7.82
N VAL A 140 0.84 4.44 7.59
CA VAL A 140 0.88 3.06 7.08
C VAL A 140 1.55 2.17 8.11
N ALA A 141 0.86 1.11 8.51
CA ALA A 141 1.45 0.00 9.26
C ALA A 141 1.70 -1.18 8.32
N CYS A 142 2.90 -1.75 8.39
CA CYS A 142 3.24 -2.96 7.65
C CYS A 142 3.84 -4.02 8.57
N GLY A 143 3.52 -5.29 8.30
CA GLY A 143 4.27 -6.42 8.85
C GLY A 143 5.63 -6.58 8.20
N ASN A 144 6.48 -7.42 8.80
CA ASN A 144 7.67 -7.94 8.13
C ASN A 144 8.10 -9.28 8.72
N ARG A 145 8.66 -10.15 7.88
CA ARG A 145 9.47 -11.28 8.34
C ARG A 145 10.75 -10.80 9.02
N GLY A 146 11.41 -11.68 9.77
CA GLY A 146 12.62 -11.38 10.52
C GLY A 146 13.47 -12.62 10.79
N LYS A 147 14.72 -12.39 11.21
CA LYS A 147 15.83 -13.36 11.16
C LYS A 147 15.63 -14.72 11.85
N GLN A 148 14.56 -14.92 12.62
CA GLN A 148 14.27 -16.17 13.33
C GLN A 148 12.98 -16.83 12.87
N ASP A 149 12.27 -16.24 11.91
CA ASP A 149 11.05 -16.83 11.40
C ASP A 149 11.35 -18.10 10.60
N THR A 150 10.41 -19.02 10.70
CA THR A 150 10.45 -20.28 9.98
C THR A 150 9.08 -20.62 9.44
N ALA A 151 9.04 -21.32 8.32
CA ALA A 151 7.84 -21.98 7.79
C ALA A 151 8.08 -23.48 7.68
N THR A 152 7.00 -24.21 7.43
CA THR A 152 7.03 -25.67 7.24
C THR A 152 6.56 -25.96 5.83
N ASP A 153 7.33 -26.75 5.08
CA ASP A 153 6.95 -27.19 3.74
C ASP A 153 5.88 -28.30 3.77
N GLU A 154 5.39 -28.70 2.60
CA GLU A 154 4.38 -29.76 2.47
C GLU A 154 4.87 -31.13 2.99
N ASP A 155 6.20 -31.34 3.00
CA ASP A 155 6.86 -32.55 3.50
C ASP A 155 7.08 -32.53 5.02
N GLY A 156 6.73 -31.41 5.69
CA GLY A 156 6.86 -31.24 7.13
C GLY A 156 8.23 -30.75 7.61
N ASN A 157 9.11 -30.31 6.71
CA ASN A 157 10.41 -29.77 7.07
C ASN A 157 10.33 -28.28 7.41
N THR A 158 10.98 -27.89 8.50
CA THR A 158 11.11 -26.49 8.90
C THR A 158 12.26 -25.83 8.14
N TYR A 159 12.01 -24.65 7.56
CA TYR A 159 13.02 -23.83 6.89
C TYR A 159 12.90 -22.36 7.33
N TYR A 160 13.99 -21.60 7.21
CA TYR A 160 14.04 -20.19 7.61
C TYR A 160 13.52 -19.28 6.49
N THR A 161 12.71 -18.29 6.85
CA THR A 161 11.99 -17.42 5.90
C THR A 161 12.39 -15.94 5.99
N GLY A 162 13.02 -15.55 7.10
CA GLY A 162 13.38 -14.16 7.39
C GLY A 162 14.86 -13.79 7.18
N ASP A 163 15.60 -14.57 6.39
CA ASP A 163 16.95 -14.21 5.99
C ASP A 163 16.95 -12.90 5.18
N ALA A 164 18.05 -12.14 5.24
CA ALA A 164 18.17 -10.94 4.43
C ALA A 164 18.13 -11.30 2.92
N PRO A 165 17.36 -10.58 2.08
CA PRO A 165 16.72 -9.30 2.35
C PRO A 165 15.21 -9.34 2.69
N SER A 166 14.60 -10.48 3.01
CA SER A 166 13.14 -10.68 3.13
C SER A 166 12.42 -9.61 3.95
N CYS A 167 12.98 -9.25 5.11
CA CYS A 167 12.41 -8.22 5.98
C CYS A 167 12.23 -6.85 5.29
N LEU A 168 13.23 -6.42 4.51
CA LEU A 168 13.15 -5.16 3.76
C LEU A 168 12.25 -5.29 2.54
N VAL A 169 12.21 -6.47 1.91
CA VAL A 169 11.32 -6.77 0.78
C VAL A 169 9.86 -6.66 1.18
N ASP A 170 9.47 -7.19 2.34
CA ASP A 170 8.08 -7.09 2.83
C ASP A 170 7.65 -5.63 3.02
N GLN A 171 8.54 -4.79 3.56
CA GLN A 171 8.29 -3.35 3.75
C GLN A 171 8.22 -2.60 2.40
N LYS A 172 9.04 -2.98 1.41
CA LYS A 172 8.96 -2.45 0.04
C LYS A 172 7.64 -2.84 -0.64
N ASN A 173 7.20 -4.08 -0.45
CA ASN A 173 5.95 -4.57 -1.02
C ASN A 173 4.74 -3.85 -0.43
N ALA A 174 4.71 -3.63 0.89
CA ALA A 174 3.69 -2.79 1.52
C ALA A 174 3.69 -1.35 0.97
N ALA A 175 4.88 -0.76 0.78
CA ALA A 175 4.98 0.57 0.17
C ALA A 175 4.46 0.60 -1.28
N ARG A 176 4.73 -0.46 -2.08
CA ARG A 176 4.19 -0.61 -3.43
C ARG A 176 2.67 -0.71 -3.41
N PHE A 177 2.10 -1.53 -2.53
CA PHE A 177 0.66 -1.64 -2.35
C PHE A 177 0.03 -0.27 -2.12
N VAL A 178 0.57 0.52 -1.18
CA VAL A 178 0.05 1.86 -0.86
C VAL A 178 0.22 2.81 -2.04
N LYS A 179 1.40 2.85 -2.68
CA LYS A 179 1.64 3.72 -3.84
C LYS A 179 0.67 3.44 -4.99
N TYR A 180 0.43 2.17 -5.32
CA TYR A 180 -0.47 1.81 -6.40
C TYR A 180 -1.92 2.15 -6.05
N ASN A 181 -2.36 1.93 -4.82
CA ASN A 181 -3.69 2.35 -4.39
C ASN A 181 -3.88 3.89 -4.46
N ILE A 182 -2.84 4.67 -4.14
CA ILE A 182 -2.88 6.13 -4.33
C ILE A 182 -2.99 6.49 -5.82
N LEU A 183 -2.17 5.87 -6.68
CA LEU A 183 -2.17 6.14 -8.12
C LEU A 183 -3.48 5.73 -8.82
N LEU A 184 -4.20 4.77 -8.26
CA LEU A 184 -5.52 4.33 -8.72
C LEU A 184 -6.67 5.18 -8.17
N GLY A 185 -6.40 6.08 -7.21
CA GLY A 185 -7.41 6.90 -6.55
C GLY A 185 -8.17 6.20 -5.41
N ASN A 186 -7.69 5.03 -4.96
CA ASN A 186 -8.31 4.26 -3.87
C ASN A 186 -7.91 4.79 -2.48
N LEU A 187 -6.75 5.44 -2.38
CA LEU A 187 -6.23 6.05 -1.16
C LEU A 187 -5.82 7.50 -1.43
N PRO A 188 -6.05 8.42 -0.49
CA PRO A 188 -5.42 9.73 -0.53
C PRO A 188 -3.94 9.63 -0.17
N GLY A 189 -3.21 10.71 -0.41
CA GLY A 189 -1.79 10.86 -0.15
C GLY A 189 -0.99 11.17 -1.40
N SER A 190 0.28 11.54 -1.21
CA SER A 190 1.22 11.80 -2.28
C SER A 190 2.30 10.72 -2.35
N VAL A 191 2.42 10.08 -3.52
CA VAL A 191 3.52 9.13 -3.79
C VAL A 191 4.91 9.78 -3.82
N ASP A 192 4.96 11.11 -3.97
CA ASP A 192 6.19 11.91 -3.95
C ASP A 192 6.61 12.30 -2.53
N TYR A 193 5.68 12.20 -1.56
CA TYR A 193 5.89 12.57 -0.15
C TYR A 193 5.81 11.36 0.77
N MET A 194 6.44 10.25 0.36
CA MET A 194 6.64 9.10 1.24
C MET A 194 7.78 9.34 2.23
N VAL A 195 7.50 9.11 3.51
CA VAL A 195 8.44 9.24 4.62
C VAL A 195 8.50 7.91 5.36
N SER A 196 9.65 7.26 5.39
CA SER A 196 9.87 6.05 6.18
C SER A 196 10.38 6.39 7.58
N THR A 197 9.85 5.73 8.61
CA THR A 197 10.24 5.92 10.00
C THR A 197 10.24 4.61 10.78
N GLY A 198 11.09 4.51 11.81
CA GLY A 198 11.17 3.33 12.68
C GLY A 198 12.17 3.52 13.82
N GLY A 199 12.04 2.69 14.87
CA GLY A 199 12.93 2.71 16.03
C GLY A 199 13.97 1.60 15.99
N SER A 200 15.22 1.89 16.40
CA SER A 200 16.30 0.88 16.49
C SER A 200 16.55 0.19 15.13
N GLY A 201 16.37 -1.13 15.03
CA GLY A 201 16.45 -1.87 13.76
C GLY A 201 15.46 -1.37 12.71
N GLY A 202 14.29 -0.86 13.14
CA GLY A 202 13.37 -0.18 12.22
C GLY A 202 13.90 1.13 11.69
N GLY A 203 14.69 1.87 12.47
CA GLY A 203 15.36 3.07 11.96
C GLY A 203 16.38 2.72 10.87
N ALA A 204 17.10 1.60 11.02
CA ALA A 204 17.99 1.11 9.97
C ALA A 204 17.20 0.71 8.72
N HIS A 205 16.06 0.05 8.88
CA HIS A 205 15.18 -0.32 7.77
C HIS A 205 14.56 0.88 7.06
N ALA A 206 14.12 1.91 7.79
CA ALA A 206 13.67 3.16 7.20
C ALA A 206 14.75 3.78 6.29
N VAL A 207 16.00 3.84 6.77
CA VAL A 207 17.12 4.35 5.97
C VAL A 207 17.42 3.44 4.77
N MET A 208 17.43 2.12 4.95
CA MET A 208 17.65 1.17 3.85
C MET A 208 16.55 1.27 2.79
N PHE A 209 15.28 1.37 3.19
CA PHE A 209 14.15 1.58 2.30
C PHE A 209 14.36 2.81 1.43
N ALA A 210 14.64 3.96 2.06
CA ALA A 210 14.88 5.22 1.36
C ALA A 210 16.13 5.17 0.44
N ALA A 211 17.23 4.60 0.93
CA ALA A 211 18.49 4.54 0.20
C ALA A 211 18.46 3.57 -0.99
N THR A 212 17.67 2.49 -0.89
CA THR A 212 17.61 1.45 -1.92
C THR A 212 16.47 1.68 -2.91
N SER A 213 15.43 2.46 -2.59
CA SER A 213 14.37 2.86 -3.54
C SER A 213 13.94 1.71 -4.48
N ASN A 214 13.91 1.96 -5.79
CA ASN A 214 13.64 0.97 -6.84
C ASN A 214 14.91 0.21 -7.28
N ASN A 215 15.84 -0.13 -6.38
CA ASN A 215 17.04 -0.90 -6.74
C ASN A 215 16.63 -2.30 -7.29
N PRO A 216 17.08 -2.68 -8.50
CA PRO A 216 16.75 -3.97 -9.10
C PRO A 216 17.21 -5.19 -8.30
N ASP A 217 18.18 -5.06 -7.37
CA ASP A 217 18.63 -6.15 -6.50
C ASP A 217 17.49 -6.78 -5.66
N PHE A 218 16.36 -6.09 -5.51
CA PHE A 218 15.20 -6.56 -4.76
C PHE A 218 14.10 -7.17 -5.65
N TYR A 219 14.12 -6.96 -6.97
CA TYR A 219 12.98 -7.28 -7.83
C TYR A 219 12.66 -8.78 -7.87
N ASP A 220 13.67 -9.65 -7.89
CA ASP A 220 13.43 -11.10 -7.91
C ASP A 220 12.66 -11.55 -6.66
N TYR A 221 12.93 -10.93 -5.50
CA TYR A 221 12.22 -11.20 -4.24
C TYR A 221 10.80 -10.59 -4.24
N GLU A 222 10.63 -9.39 -4.79
CA GLU A 222 9.32 -8.74 -4.93
C GLU A 222 8.42 -9.53 -5.90
N ILE A 223 8.98 -10.03 -7.01
CA ILE A 223 8.28 -10.89 -7.97
C ILE A 223 7.93 -12.24 -7.35
N ALA A 224 8.88 -12.89 -6.65
CA ALA A 224 8.63 -14.16 -5.98
C ALA A 224 7.51 -14.06 -4.93
N ALA A 225 7.41 -12.93 -4.23
CA ALA A 225 6.30 -12.66 -3.31
C ALA A 225 4.99 -12.33 -4.05
N GLY A 226 5.04 -11.93 -5.33
CA GLY A 226 3.87 -11.49 -6.08
C GLY A 226 3.45 -10.07 -5.71
N ALA A 227 4.40 -9.15 -5.62
CA ALA A 227 4.15 -7.75 -5.36
C ALA A 227 3.52 -7.05 -6.57
N VAL A 228 2.65 -6.06 -6.30
CA VAL A 228 2.06 -5.25 -7.36
C VAL A 228 3.13 -4.43 -8.11
N GLY A 229 3.05 -4.45 -9.44
CA GLY A 229 3.82 -3.53 -10.27
C GLY A 229 5.29 -3.91 -10.51
N VAL A 230 5.68 -5.17 -10.25
CA VAL A 230 6.98 -5.74 -10.62
C VAL A 230 6.76 -7.12 -11.21
N TYR A 231 7.19 -7.32 -12.44
CA TYR A 231 7.01 -8.56 -13.18
C TYR A 231 8.26 -8.87 -14.00
N TYR A 232 8.46 -10.13 -14.35
CA TYR A 232 9.39 -10.45 -15.43
C TYR A 232 8.84 -9.87 -16.75
N THR A 233 9.66 -9.69 -17.77
CA THR A 233 9.20 -9.57 -19.16
C THR A 233 10.13 -10.37 -20.05
N GLU A 234 9.72 -10.64 -21.29
CA GLU A 234 10.53 -11.41 -22.25
C GLU A 234 11.89 -10.74 -22.56
N GLU A 235 12.11 -9.47 -22.18
CA GLU A 235 13.37 -8.74 -22.35
C GLU A 235 14.18 -8.47 -21.06
N ALA A 236 13.66 -8.82 -19.88
CA ALA A 236 14.21 -8.73 -18.50
C ALA A 236 13.12 -8.28 -17.51
N ALA A 237 13.37 -8.31 -16.20
CA ALA A 237 12.46 -7.74 -15.19
C ALA A 237 12.16 -6.26 -15.50
N THR A 238 10.88 -5.88 -15.57
CA THR A 238 10.52 -4.47 -15.81
C THR A 238 10.95 -3.60 -14.63
N PRO A 239 11.63 -2.46 -14.86
CA PRO A 239 11.66 -1.41 -13.85
C PRO A 239 10.23 -0.89 -13.61
N PRO A 240 9.89 -0.42 -12.40
CA PRO A 240 8.58 0.14 -12.07
C PRO A 240 8.22 1.33 -12.96
N LEU A 241 6.95 1.75 -12.91
CA LEU A 241 6.37 2.83 -13.70
C LEU A 241 7.38 3.96 -13.95
N SER A 242 7.67 4.23 -15.21
CA SER A 242 8.54 5.34 -15.55
C SER A 242 7.90 6.65 -15.05
N PRO A 243 8.70 7.70 -14.77
CA PRO A 243 8.17 9.01 -14.35
C PRO A 243 7.12 9.58 -15.33
N SER A 244 7.12 9.16 -16.59
CA SER A 244 6.08 9.50 -17.58
C SER A 244 4.77 8.71 -17.39
N THR A 245 4.83 7.46 -16.96
CA THR A 245 3.65 6.64 -16.66
C THR A 245 3.01 7.08 -15.35
N GLU A 246 3.82 7.40 -14.33
CA GLU A 246 3.33 8.06 -13.11
C GLU A 246 2.65 9.40 -13.44
N ARG A 247 3.22 10.20 -14.36
CA ARG A 247 2.62 11.47 -14.80
C ARG A 247 1.30 11.31 -15.57
N ARG A 248 1.10 10.20 -16.29
CA ARG A 248 -0.17 9.92 -16.99
C ARG A 248 -1.27 9.49 -16.04
N LEU A 249 -0.96 8.70 -15.01
CA LEU A 249 -1.90 8.35 -13.95
C LEU A 249 -2.30 9.59 -13.10
N ARG A 250 -1.45 10.62 -13.04
CA ARG A 250 -1.72 11.91 -12.37
C ARG A 250 -2.66 12.85 -13.15
N SER A 251 -3.06 12.54 -14.39
CA SER A 251 -3.96 13.43 -15.13
C SER A 251 -5.38 13.32 -14.55
N PRO A 252 -6.05 14.43 -14.23
CA PRO A 252 -7.37 14.39 -13.59
C PRO A 252 -8.34 13.61 -14.50
N MET A 253 -8.91 12.53 -13.96
CA MET A 253 -10.02 11.82 -14.59
C MET A 253 -11.20 12.78 -14.65
N GLU A 254 -11.75 13.00 -15.85
CA GLU A 254 -13.03 13.69 -15.98
C GLU A 254 -14.12 12.88 -15.24
N PRO A 255 -15.00 13.54 -14.46
CA PRO A 255 -16.06 12.83 -13.74
C PRO A 255 -17.07 12.25 -14.73
N GLY A 256 -17.17 10.92 -14.79
CA GLY A 256 -18.18 10.22 -15.59
C GLY A 256 -17.72 9.01 -16.42
N ALA A 257 -16.46 8.57 -16.34
CA ALA A 257 -15.99 7.37 -17.05
C ALA A 257 -15.76 6.19 -16.09
N ALA A 258 -16.82 5.73 -15.41
CA ALA A 258 -16.83 4.43 -14.74
C ALA A 258 -16.91 3.30 -15.80
N SER A 259 -15.77 3.05 -16.45
CA SER A 259 -15.45 1.80 -17.14
C SER A 259 -14.01 1.93 -17.64
N LEU A 260 -13.06 1.45 -16.83
CA LEU A 260 -11.65 1.43 -17.21
C LEU A 260 -11.26 0.00 -17.61
N THR A 261 -11.71 -0.43 -18.79
CA THR A 261 -10.91 -1.35 -19.62
C THR A 261 -9.83 -0.51 -20.29
N VAL A 262 -8.84 -0.05 -19.53
CA VAL A 262 -7.61 0.51 -20.11
C VAL A 262 -6.56 -0.60 -20.00
N PRO A 263 -6.19 -1.24 -21.12
CA PRO A 263 -5.00 -2.08 -21.13
C PRO A 263 -3.83 -1.16 -20.78
N LEU A 264 -3.10 -1.49 -19.71
CA LEU A 264 -1.80 -0.88 -19.40
C LEU A 264 -0.99 -0.87 -20.71
N PRO A 265 -0.62 0.31 -21.25
CA PRO A 265 -0.15 0.36 -22.62
C PRO A 265 1.24 -0.29 -22.74
N LEU A 266 1.29 -1.32 -23.59
CA LEU A 266 2.47 -1.73 -24.34
C LEU A 266 3.03 -0.53 -25.15
N TRP A 267 4.29 -0.69 -25.59
CA TRP A 267 5.08 0.11 -26.57
C TRP A 267 6.18 0.98 -25.95
N GLN A 268 7.44 0.51 -25.98
CA GLN A 268 8.43 0.54 -27.08
C GLN A 268 9.11 1.90 -27.27
N ASN A 269 10.44 1.87 -27.19
CA ASN A 269 11.43 2.73 -27.86
C ASN A 269 11.16 4.25 -27.92
N GLN A 270 11.94 5.01 -27.14
CA GLN A 270 13.05 5.86 -27.65
C GLN A 270 13.40 6.97 -26.64
N ILE A 271 14.68 6.95 -26.24
CA ILE A 271 15.52 8.01 -25.62
C ILE A 271 15.11 8.46 -24.21
#